data_AF-A6VPT7-F1
#
_entry.id   AF-A6VPT7-F1
#
_cell.length_a   1.000
_cell.length_b   1.000
_cell.length_c   1.000
_cell.angle_alpha   90.00
_cell.angle_beta   90.00
_cell.angle_gamma   90.00
#
_symmetry.space_group_name_H-M   'P 1'
#
loop_
_entity.id
_entity.type
_entity.pdbx_description
1 polymer ?
#
loop_
_entity_poly.entity_id
_entity_poly.type
_entity_poly.pdbx_seq_one_letter_code
_entity_poly.pdbx_strand_id
1 'polypeptide(L)' 'MKDFVALDFETANRERSSVCSIGLMFVENRQISKTYYQLIKPVPHFYRSFNTRIIANAV' A
#
# COMPACT_ATOMS: atom_id res chain seq x y z
N MET A 1 -23.61 -1.15 -8.98
CA MET A 1 -22.29 -1.43 -8.37
C MET A 1 -22.24 -0.66 -7.08
N LYS A 2 -21.82 -1.26 -5.97
CA LYS A 2 -21.75 -0.57 -4.67
C LYS A 2 -20.50 0.30 -4.63
N ASP A 3 -20.54 1.37 -3.84
CA ASP A 3 -19.34 2.15 -3.52
C ASP A 3 -18.40 1.29 -2.67
N PHE A 4 -17.10 1.39 -2.90
CA PHE A 4 -16.09 0.59 -2.20
C PHE A 4 -14.75 1.33 -2.10
N VAL A 5 -13.88 0.81 -1.25
CA VAL A 5 -12.49 1.25 -1.15
C VAL A 5 -11.59 0.09 -1.49
N ALA A 6 -10.74 0.25 -2.50
CA ALA A 6 -9.65 -0.68 -2.76
C ALA A 6 -8.46 -0.32 -1.87
N LEU A 7 -7.88 -1.32 -1.21
CA LEU A 7 -6.69 -1.19 -0.38
C LEU A 7 -5.57 -1.98 -1.02
N ASP A 8 -4.37 -1.39 -1.04
CA ASP A 8 -3.16 -2.06 -1.50
C ASP A 8 -2.04 -1.85 -0.48
N PHE A 9 -1.48 -2.95 0.03
CA PHE A 9 -0.45 -2.96 1.06
C PHE A 9 0.86 -3.48 0.49
N GLU A 10 1.92 -2.73 0.74
CA GLU A 10 3.27 -3.17 0.42
C GLU A 10 4.03 -3.55 1.68
N THR A 11 4.96 -4.48 1.55
CA THR A 11 5.75 -5.02 2.67
C THR A 11 7.23 -4.77 2.49
N ALA A 12 7.93 -4.45 3.58
CA ALA A 12 9.38 -4.23 3.57
C ALA A 12 10.18 -5.54 3.48
N ASN A 13 9.60 -6.65 3.93
CA ASN A 13 10.26 -7.96 3.96
C ASN A 13 9.23 -9.11 3.81
N ARG A 14 9.63 -10.35 4.12
CA ARG A 14 8.76 -11.53 3.94
C ARG A 14 7.66 -11.64 5.00
N GLU A 15 7.74 -10.88 6.09
CA GLU A 15 6.75 -10.88 7.14
C GLU A 15 5.54 -10.05 6.72
N ARG A 16 4.34 -10.61 6.80
CA ARG A 16 3.10 -9.88 6.46
C ARG A 16 2.83 -8.69 7.38
N SER A 17 3.39 -8.69 8.58
CA SER A 17 3.33 -7.57 9.53
C SER A 17 4.23 -6.39 9.12
N SER A 18 5.18 -6.60 8.20
CA SER A 18 6.16 -5.60 7.79
C SER A 18 5.62 -4.58 6.80
N VAL A 19 4.34 -4.22 6.91
CA VAL A 19 3.69 -3.23 6.05
C VAL A 19 4.51 -1.94 6.05
N CYS A 20 4.91 -1.47 4.86
CA CYS A 20 5.71 -0.26 4.69
C CYS A 20 4.98 0.86 3.97
N SER A 21 3.89 0.56 3.29
CA SER A 21 2.98 1.57 2.75
C SER A 21 1.58 1.03 2.54
N ILE A 22 0.61 1.94 2.47
CA ILE A 22 -0.77 1.67 2.09
C ILE A 22 -1.24 2.67 1.04
N GLY A 23 -1.87 2.16 -0.02
CA GLY A 23 -2.67 2.92 -0.96
C GLY A 23 -4.17 2.66 -0.73
N LEU A 24 -4.98 3.71 -0.78
CA LEU A 24 -6.44 3.60 -0.82
C LEU A 24 -7.00 4.29 -2.05
N MET A 25 -7.98 3.66 -2.70
CA MET A 25 -8.75 4.23 -3.80
C MET A 25 -10.23 4.12 -3.49
N PHE A 26 -10.90 5.26 -3.37
CA PHE A 26 -12.33 5.38 -3.12
C PHE A 26 -13.07 5.39 -4.46
N VAL A 27 -13.99 4.44 -4.64
CA VAL A 27 -14.81 4.31 -5.84
C VAL A 27 -16.25 4.58 -5.46
N GLU A 28 -16.80 5.67 -5.98
CA GLU A 28 -18.16 6.14 -5.73
C GLU A 28 -18.86 6.37 -7.07
N ASN A 29 -20.10 5.93 -7.21
CA ASN A 29 -20.86 6.06 -8.47
C ASN A 29 -20.11 5.52 -9.71
N ARG A 30 -19.31 4.45 -9.52
CA ARG A 30 -18.45 3.83 -10.55
C ARG A 30 -17.30 4.73 -11.05
N GLN A 31 -16.93 5.77 -10.31
CA GLN A 31 -15.80 6.63 -10.60
C GLN A 31 -14.85 6.69 -9.40
N ILE A 32 -13.58 6.99 -9.65
CA ILE A 32 -12.61 7.24 -8.57
C ILE A 32 -12.90 8.62 -8.02
N SER A 33 -13.28 8.72 -6.75
CA SER A 33 -13.55 10.01 -6.10
C SER A 33 -12.34 10.54 -5.33
N LYS A 34 -11.50 9.65 -4.79
CA LYS A 34 -10.32 10.02 -4.01
C LYS A 34 -9.26 8.93 -4.03
N THR A 35 -8.01 9.36 -3.96
CA THR A 35 -6.87 8.48 -3.65
C THR A 35 -6.19 8.96 -2.38
N TYR A 36 -5.56 8.03 -1.66
CA TYR A 36 -4.76 8.32 -0.48
C TYR A 36 -3.55 7.39 -0.46
N TYR A 37 -2.41 7.91 -0.04
CA TYR A 37 -1.19 7.15 0.13
C TYR A 37 -0.48 7.54 1.44
N GLN A 38 0.05 6.55 2.15
CA GLN A 38 0.84 6.78 3.35
C GLN A 38 1.94 5.75 3.52
N LEU A 39 3.12 6.21 3.95
CA LEU A 39 4.21 5.38 4.42
C LEU A 39 3.98 4.94 5.87
N ILE A 40 4.31 3.69 6.16
CA ILE A 40 4.18 3.06 7.47
C ILE A 40 5.55 2.57 7.89
N LYS A 41 5.92 2.76 9.16
CA LYS A 41 7.15 2.18 9.70
C LYS A 41 6.93 0.66 9.91
N PRO A 42 7.66 -0.22 9.20
CA PRO A 42 7.35 -1.65 9.20
C PRO A 42 7.78 -2.33 10.48
N VAL A 43 7.09 -3.41 10.84
CA VAL A 43 7.41 -4.27 12.00
C VAL A 43 7.44 -5.74 11.55
N PRO A 44 8.58 -6.45 11.63
CA PRO A 44 9.89 -5.99 12.08
C PRO A 44 10.53 -4.98 11.11
N HIS A 45 11.35 -4.07 11.66
CA HIS A 45 11.90 -2.92 10.94
C HIS A 45 13.22 -3.28 10.22
N PHE A 46 13.11 -4.08 9.16
CA PHE A 46 14.21 -4.33 8.23
C PHE A 46 13.68 -4.50 6.80
N TYR A 47 14.55 -4.29 5.83
CA TYR A 47 14.18 -4.24 4.42
C TYR A 47 14.92 -5.31 3.64
N ARG A 48 14.22 -5.99 2.74
CA ARG A 48 14.82 -6.94 1.80
C ARG A 48 14.81 -6.33 0.40
N SER A 49 15.93 -6.46 -0.30
CA SER A 49 16.11 -5.91 -1.65
C SER A 49 15.01 -6.35 -2.63
N PHE A 50 14.57 -7.60 -2.57
CA PHE A 50 13.48 -8.10 -3.42
C PHE A 50 12.17 -7.32 -3.23
N ASN A 51 11.81 -7.01 -1.98
CA ASN A 51 10.61 -6.28 -1.65
C ASN A 51 10.74 -4.80 -2.04
N THR A 52 11.85 -4.16 -1.71
CA THR A 52 12.00 -2.71 -1.90
C THR A 52 12.34 -2.29 -3.32
N ARG A 53 12.77 -3.22 -4.19
CA ARG A 53 13.20 -2.90 -5.57
C ARG A 53 12.11 -2.20 -6.40
N ILE A 54 10.85 -2.56 -6.17
CA ILE A 54 9.72 -2.02 -6.94
C ILE A 54 9.04 -0.89 -6.16
N ILE A 55 8.87 -1.06 -4.84
CA ILE A 55 8.16 -0.11 -3.97
C ILE A 55 8.83 1.28 -3.96
N ALA A 56 10.17 1.36 -4.06
CA ALA A 56 10.89 2.64 -4.00
C ALA A 56 10.57 3.62 -5.15
N ASN A 57 9.92 3.15 -6.22
CA ASN A 57 9.51 3.97 -7.37
C ASN A 57 7.99 4.10 -7.50
N ALA A 58 7.22 3.63 -6.51
CA ALA A 58 5.76 3.63 -6.53
C ALA A 58 5.14 4.95 -5.99
N VAL A 59 5.94 6.01 -5.89
CA VAL A 59 5.51 7.39 -5.59
C VAL A 59 5.96 8.31 -6.72
#